data_AF-A0A8T6VVN8-F1
#
_entry.id   AF-A0A8T6VVN8-F1
#
_cell.length_a   1.000
_cell.length_b   1.000
_cell.length_c   1.000
_cell.angle_alpha   90.00
_cell.angle_beta   90.00
_cell.angle_gamma   90.00
#
_symmetry.space_group_name_H-M   'P 1'
#
loop_
_entity.id
_entity.type
_entity.pdbx_description
1 polymer ?
#
loop_
_entity_poly.entity_id
_entity_poly.type
_entity_poly.pdbx_seq_one_letter_code
_entity_poly.pdbx_strand_id
1 'polypeptide(L)'
;MYVGSESTFPLVTALVVSILAMLAITALRRRGIAESDAALAMVTALGFSVGIIIISLADGFSVDLFSYLFGNVLTITWPELALTLVLGTVIVVFVLLLYKELLSITFDEEAARLSGLPVGGLGIAFDVLVACTIVMSIKVVGI
;
A
#
# COMPACT_ATOMS: atom_id res chain seq x y z
N MET A 1 -2.55 11.39 33.61
CA MET A 1 -2.81 12.58 32.75
C MET A 1 -1.44 12.91 32.15
N TYR A 2 -0.99 12.47 30.98
CA TYR A 2 -1.61 12.17 29.69
C TYR A 2 -0.93 10.93 29.10
N VAL A 3 -1.66 9.83 28.87
CA VAL A 3 -1.19 8.69 28.08
C VAL A 3 -2.40 8.22 27.30
N GLY A 4 -2.45 8.46 25.99
CA GLY A 4 -3.56 7.93 25.19
C GLY A 4 -3.82 8.47 23.79
N SER A 5 -3.06 9.42 23.24
CA SER A 5 -3.45 10.02 21.94
C SER A 5 -2.32 10.28 20.93
N GLU A 6 -1.05 9.98 21.20
CA GLU A 6 0.05 10.46 20.32
C GLU A 6 0.55 9.40 19.30
N SER A 7 0.16 8.13 19.43
CA SER A 7 0.76 7.03 18.64
C SER A 7 -0.14 6.51 17.50
N THR A 8 -1.40 6.93 17.43
CA THR A 8 -2.35 6.45 16.41
C THR A 8 -2.25 7.25 15.11
N PHE A 9 -1.82 8.52 15.19
CA PHE A 9 -1.72 9.41 14.03
C PHE A 9 -0.81 8.86 12.93
N PRO A 10 0.41 8.33 13.18
CA PRO A 10 1.32 7.93 12.11
C PRO A 10 0.76 6.83 11.21
N LEU A 11 0.10 5.82 11.79
CA LEU A 11 -0.45 4.70 11.04
C LEU A 11 -1.67 5.14 10.21
N VAL A 12 -2.55 5.93 10.82
CA VAL A 12 -3.75 6.45 10.12
C VAL A 12 -3.34 7.40 9.01
N THR A 13 -2.38 8.30 9.25
CA THR A 13 -1.85 9.18 8.21
C THR A 13 -1.14 8.40 7.11
N ALA A 14 -0.38 7.35 7.44
CA ALA A 14 0.26 6.48 6.46
C ALA A 14 -0.79 5.78 5.58
N LEU A 15 -1.82 5.17 6.18
CA LEU A 15 -2.91 4.54 5.43
C LEU A 15 -3.64 5.53 4.51
N VAL A 16 -4.00 6.71 5.02
CA VAL A 16 -4.69 7.73 4.22
C VAL A 16 -3.82 8.20 3.06
N VAL A 17 -2.54 8.48 3.31
CA VAL A 17 -1.59 8.90 2.27
C VAL A 17 -1.36 7.80 1.25
N SER A 18 -1.22 6.54 1.67
CA SER A 18 -1.06 5.39 0.77
C SER A 18 -2.29 5.17 -0.11
N ILE A 19 -3.49 5.32 0.43
CA ILE A 19 -4.74 5.23 -0.35
C ILE A 19 -4.80 6.38 -1.37
N LEU A 20 -4.49 7.61 -0.96
CA LEU A 20 -4.46 8.76 -1.87
C LEU A 20 -3.41 8.60 -2.98
N ALA A 21 -2.21 8.10 -2.65
CA ALA A 21 -1.17 7.81 -3.60
C ALA A 21 -1.58 6.71 -4.59
N MET A 22 -2.19 5.62 -4.09
CA MET A 22 -2.76 4.55 -4.91
C MET A 22 -3.82 5.10 -5.87
N LEU A 23 -4.76 5.91 -5.40
CA LEU A 23 -5.76 6.56 -6.27
C LEU A 23 -5.13 7.47 -7.32
N ALA A 24 -4.10 8.24 -6.94
CA ALA A 24 -3.38 9.12 -7.86
C ALA A 24 -2.64 8.32 -8.96
N ILE A 25 -1.96 7.23 -8.58
CA ILE A 25 -1.27 6.34 -9.51
C ILE A 25 -2.29 5.66 -10.44
N THR A 26 -3.39 5.13 -9.90
CA THR A 26 -4.47 4.51 -10.69
C THR A 26 -5.09 5.50 -11.67
N ALA A 27 -5.28 6.77 -11.27
CA ALA A 27 -5.74 7.83 -12.17
C ALA A 27 -4.72 8.17 -13.26
N LEU A 28 -3.43 8.17 -12.92
CA LEU A 28 -2.33 8.45 -13.87
C LEU A 28 -2.16 7.30 -14.88
N ARG A 29 -2.36 6.06 -14.43
CA ARG A 29 -2.36 4.85 -15.26
C ARG A 29 -3.49 4.86 -16.28
N ARG A 30 -4.72 5.21 -15.85
CA ARG A 30 -5.88 5.38 -16.75
C ARG A 30 -5.69 6.43 -17.84
N ARG A 31 -4.79 7.39 -17.64
CA ARG A 31 -4.44 8.42 -18.63
C ARG A 31 -3.32 8.01 -19.59
N GLY A 32 -2.80 6.78 -19.47
CA GLY A 32 -1.72 6.27 -20.32
C GLY A 32 -0.32 6.74 -19.90
N ILE A 33 -0.18 7.48 -18.80
CA ILE A 33 1.09 8.13 -18.41
C ILE A 33 1.96 7.21 -17.55
N ALA A 34 1.34 6.33 -16.75
CA ALA A 34 2.02 5.41 -15.84
C ALA A 34 1.88 3.93 -16.26
N GLU A 35 1.79 3.65 -17.56
CA GLU A 35 1.67 2.26 -18.05
C GLU A 35 2.99 1.50 -18.07
N SER A 36 4.13 2.21 -18.10
CA SER A 36 5.44 1.59 -18.09
C SER A 36 5.96 1.39 -16.67
N ASP A 37 6.58 0.23 -16.41
CA ASP A 37 7.27 -0.05 -15.15
C ASP A 37 8.31 1.03 -14.81
N ALA A 38 8.94 1.60 -15.84
CA ALA A 38 9.86 2.73 -15.68
C ALA A 38 9.17 3.98 -15.12
N ALA A 39 7.95 4.31 -15.55
CA ALA A 39 7.19 5.43 -15.03
C ALA A 39 6.82 5.22 -13.55
N LEU A 40 6.40 4.02 -13.17
CA LEU A 40 6.10 3.67 -11.78
C LEU A 40 7.34 3.78 -10.88
N ALA A 41 8.48 3.28 -11.35
CA ALA A 41 9.76 3.39 -10.64
C ALA A 41 10.17 4.86 -10.45
N MET A 42 10.04 5.69 -11.48
CA MET A 42 10.32 7.12 -11.40
C MET A 42 9.40 7.84 -10.41
N VAL A 43 8.09 7.61 -10.47
CA VAL A 43 7.12 8.24 -9.54
C VAL A 43 7.44 7.88 -8.09
N THR A 44 7.80 6.62 -7.84
CA THR A 44 8.18 6.14 -6.50
C THR A 44 9.46 6.80 -6.00
N ALA A 45 10.51 6.84 -6.84
CA ALA A 45 11.77 7.51 -6.49
C ALA A 45 11.59 9.02 -6.22
N LEU A 46 10.76 9.69 -7.02
CA LEU A 46 10.40 11.09 -6.81
C LEU A 46 9.63 11.28 -5.50
N GLY A 47 8.66 10.42 -5.20
CA GLY A 47 7.90 10.45 -3.95
C GLY A 47 8.80 10.32 -2.73
N PHE A 48 9.75 9.38 -2.74
CA PHE A 48 10.74 9.24 -1.68
C PHE A 48 11.65 10.45 -1.55
N SER A 49 12.19 10.95 -2.67
CA SER A 49 13.08 12.11 -2.66
C SER A 49 12.40 13.33 -2.05
N VAL A 50 11.16 13.62 -2.46
CA VAL A 50 10.35 14.71 -1.92
C VAL A 50 10.08 14.51 -0.42
N GLY A 51 9.70 13.29 -0.01
CA GLY A 51 9.47 12.96 1.40
C GLY A 51 10.70 13.20 2.27
N ILE A 52 11.87 12.75 1.82
CA ILE A 52 13.15 12.94 2.53
C ILE A 52 13.50 14.43 2.65
N ILE A 53 13.30 15.22 1.59
CA ILE A 53 13.55 16.67 1.62
C ILE A 53 12.65 17.36 2.66
N ILE A 54 11.35 17.01 2.70
CA ILE A 54 10.40 17.58 3.67
C ILE A 54 10.82 17.25 5.11
N ILE A 55 11.19 16.00 5.38
CA ILE A 55 11.66 15.55 6.71
C ILE A 55 12.94 16.29 7.10
N SER A 56 13.89 16.43 6.17
CA SER A 56 15.16 17.12 6.38
C SER A 56 14.93 18.60 6.73
N LEU A 57 13.95 19.26 6.10
CA LEU A 57 13.58 20.64 6.40
C LEU A 57 12.89 20.83 7.75
N ALA A 58 12.27 19.78 8.29
CA ALA A 58 11.54 19.81 9.55
C ALA A 58 12.43 19.60 10.80
N ASP A 59 13.77 19.65 10.66
CA ASP A 59 14.77 19.36 11.72
C ASP A 59 14.59 17.98 12.40
N GLY A 60 13.91 17.06 11.72
CA GLY A 60 13.41 15.79 12.27
C GLY A 60 14.40 14.61 12.30
N PHE A 61 15.71 14.85 12.26
CA PHE A 61 16.73 13.79 12.23
C PHE A 61 16.81 12.93 13.52
N SER A 62 15.97 13.23 14.53
CA SER A 62 15.81 12.38 15.72
C SER A 62 14.91 11.16 15.49
N VAL A 63 14.16 11.11 14.38
CA VAL A 63 13.48 9.89 13.95
C VAL A 63 14.50 9.05 13.19
N ASP A 64 14.79 7.85 13.70
CA ASP A 64 15.72 6.92 13.08
C ASP A 64 15.14 6.40 11.75
N LEU A 65 15.29 7.21 10.69
CA LEU A 65 14.81 6.91 9.34
C LEU A 65 15.41 5.59 8.85
N PHE A 66 16.66 5.31 9.19
CA PHE A 66 17.30 4.06 8.83
C PHE A 66 16.61 2.87 9.51
N SER A 67 16.20 2.99 10.77
CA SER A 67 15.40 1.95 11.44
C SER A 67 14.03 1.74 10.78
N TYR A 68 13.41 2.79 10.21
CA TYR A 68 12.17 2.66 9.44
C TYR A 68 12.38 2.09 8.02
N LEU A 69 13.48 2.44 7.36
CA LEU A 69 13.80 1.96 6.01
C LEU A 69 14.32 0.52 6.01
N PHE A 70 15.05 0.10 7.04
CA PHE A 70 15.55 -1.28 7.16
C PHE A 70 14.61 -2.17 7.98
N GLY A 71 13.56 -1.60 8.56
CA GLY A 71 12.62 -2.28 9.43
C GLY A 71 13.25 -2.68 10.77
N ASN A 72 12.38 -2.99 11.73
CA ASN A 72 12.82 -3.55 12.99
C ASN A 72 11.78 -4.54 13.51
N VAL A 73 12.08 -5.82 13.31
CA VAL A 73 11.20 -6.93 13.74
C VAL A 73 10.93 -6.90 15.25
N LEU A 74 11.83 -6.30 16.05
CA LEU A 74 11.69 -6.20 17.51
C LEU A 74 10.70 -5.12 17.95
N THR A 75 10.30 -4.19 17.07
CA THR A 75 9.33 -3.12 17.41
C THR A 75 7.88 -3.51 17.16
N ILE A 76 7.63 -4.72 16.63
CA ILE A 76 6.28 -5.24 16.44
C ILE A 76 5.60 -5.53 17.77
N THR A 77 4.39 -5.01 17.92
CA THR A 77 3.51 -5.35 19.04
C THR A 77 2.59 -6.51 18.71
N TRP A 78 2.15 -7.27 19.72
CA TRP A 78 1.20 -8.39 19.55
C TRP A 78 -0.09 -8.03 18.78
N PRO A 79 -0.71 -6.85 18.99
CA PRO A 79 -1.88 -6.44 18.21
C PRO A 79 -1.57 -6.23 16.72
N GLU A 80 -0.40 -5.68 16.39
CA GLU A 80 0.03 -5.47 15.00
C GLU A 80 0.33 -6.79 14.30
N LEU A 81 0.90 -7.75 15.02
CA LEU A 81 1.12 -9.11 14.51
C LEU A 81 -0.21 -9.82 14.23
N ALA A 82 -1.17 -9.73 15.16
CA ALA A 82 -2.50 -10.30 14.98
C ALA A 82 -3.23 -9.66 13.79
N LEU A 83 -3.14 -8.33 13.64
CA LEU A 83 -3.75 -7.60 12.53
C LEU A 83 -3.14 -8.03 11.18
N THR A 84 -1.82 -8.17 11.11
CA THR A 84 -1.12 -8.66 9.92
C THR A 84 -1.55 -10.08 9.55
N LEU A 85 -1.68 -10.97 10.54
CA LEU A 85 -2.17 -12.35 10.34
C LEU A 85 -3.61 -12.40 9.80
N VAL A 86 -4.49 -11.58 10.38
CA VAL A 86 -5.89 -11.47 9.92
C VAL A 86 -5.93 -10.93 8.50
N LEU A 87 -5.19 -9.86 8.21
CA LEU A 87 -5.14 -9.26 6.87
C LEU A 87 -4.62 -10.27 5.84
N GLY A 88 -3.53 -10.98 6.15
CA GLY A 88 -2.99 -12.04 5.29
C GLY A 88 -4.00 -13.16 5.03
N THR A 89 -4.72 -13.60 6.06
CA THR A 89 -5.78 -14.60 5.93
C THR A 89 -6.91 -14.12 5.02
N VAL A 90 -7.36 -12.88 5.20
CA VAL A 90 -8.40 -12.24 4.35
C VAL A 90 -7.96 -12.20 2.89
N ILE A 91 -6.69 -11.86 2.61
CA ILE A 91 -6.15 -11.81 1.25
C ILE A 91 -6.11 -13.19 0.62
N VAL A 92 -5.62 -14.20 1.35
CA VAL A 92 -5.58 -15.58 0.84
C VAL A 92 -7.00 -16.07 0.52
N VAL A 93 -7.97 -15.82 1.39
CA VAL A 93 -9.38 -16.16 1.15
C VAL A 93 -9.94 -15.41 -0.05
N PHE A 94 -9.68 -14.10 -0.16
CA PHE A 94 -10.11 -13.27 -1.29
C PHE A 94 -9.58 -13.82 -2.61
N VAL A 95 -8.28 -14.12 -2.68
CA VAL A 95 -7.64 -14.66 -3.88
C VAL A 95 -8.18 -16.05 -4.21
N LEU A 96 -8.39 -16.92 -3.23
CA LEU A 96 -8.93 -18.27 -3.47
C LEU A 96 -10.37 -18.24 -3.99
N LEU A 97 -11.21 -17.35 -3.46
CA LEU A 97 -12.61 -17.22 -3.88
C LEU A 97 -12.71 -16.61 -5.29
N LEU A 98 -11.92 -15.58 -5.57
CA LEU A 98 -11.98 -14.80 -6.82
C LEU A 98 -10.92 -15.24 -7.83
N TYR A 99 -10.25 -16.38 -7.62
CA TYR A 99 -9.11 -16.83 -8.44
C TYR A 99 -9.44 -16.85 -9.94
N LYS A 100 -10.62 -17.39 -10.29
CA LYS A 100 -11.08 -17.47 -11.68
C LYS A 100 -11.31 -16.11 -12.32
N GLU A 101 -11.82 -15.16 -11.54
CA GLU A 101 -12.18 -13.82 -12.03
C GLU A 101 -10.92 -12.97 -12.16
N LEU A 102 -10.01 -13.02 -11.18
CA LEU A 102 -8.69 -12.39 -11.26
C LEU A 102 -7.86 -12.93 -12.43
N LEU A 103 -7.89 -14.25 -12.65
CA LEU A 103 -7.21 -14.87 -13.80
C LEU A 103 -7.84 -14.43 -15.12
N SER A 104 -9.17 -14.37 -15.20
CA SER A 104 -9.87 -13.87 -16.40
C SER A 104 -9.51 -12.41 -16.72
N ILE A 105 -9.45 -11.55 -15.70
CA ILE A 105 -9.06 -10.13 -15.85
C ILE A 105 -7.61 -10.01 -16.35
N THR A 106 -6.72 -10.89 -15.88
CA THR A 106 -5.29 -10.87 -16.25
C THR A 106 -5.05 -11.35 -17.68
N PHE A 107 -5.84 -12.32 -18.15
CA PHE A 107 -5.74 -12.85 -19.51
C PHE A 107 -6.33 -11.92 -20.57
N ASP A 108 -7.56 -11.45 -20.33
CA ASP A 108 -8.26 -10.56 -21.24
C ASP A 108 -9.26 -9.71 -20.46
N GLU A 109 -8.85 -8.49 -20.17
CA GLU A 109 -9.66 -7.54 -19.41
C GLU A 109 -10.94 -7.14 -20.17
N GLU A 110 -10.90 -7.06 -21.50
CA GLU A 110 -12.06 -6.72 -22.31
C GLU A 110 -13.07 -7.89 -22.34
N ALA A 111 -12.60 -9.12 -22.54
CA ALA A 111 -13.45 -10.30 -22.47
C ALA A 111 -14.06 -10.51 -21.07
N ALA A 112 -13.32 -10.21 -20.00
CA ALA A 112 -13.84 -10.25 -18.63
C ALA A 112 -14.97 -9.24 -18.42
N ARG A 113 -14.84 -8.01 -18.93
CA ARG A 113 -15.92 -7.00 -18.90
C ARG A 113 -17.13 -7.44 -19.71
N LEU A 114 -16.92 -8.02 -20.89
CA LEU A 114 -18.00 -8.53 -21.75
C LEU A 114 -18.72 -9.74 -21.11
N SER A 115 -18.03 -10.51 -20.28
CA SER A 115 -18.60 -11.64 -19.52
C SER A 115 -19.41 -11.21 -18.28
N GLY A 116 -19.56 -9.90 -18.04
CA GLY A 116 -20.33 -9.35 -16.93
C GLY A 116 -19.58 -9.24 -15.61
N LEU A 117 -18.25 -9.45 -15.60
CA LEU A 117 -17.45 -9.28 -14.38
C LEU A 117 -17.28 -7.79 -14.05
N PRO A 118 -17.43 -7.40 -12.77
CA PRO A 118 -17.22 -6.02 -12.33
C PRO A 118 -15.72 -5.72 -12.21
N VAL A 119 -15.00 -5.74 -13.33
CA VAL A 119 -13.53 -5.58 -13.41
C VAL A 119 -13.03 -4.35 -12.64
N GLY A 120 -13.72 -3.22 -12.78
CA GLY A 120 -13.35 -2.00 -12.05
C GLY A 120 -13.48 -2.13 -10.53
N GLY A 121 -14.51 -2.83 -10.03
CA GLY A 121 -14.72 -3.04 -8.60
C GLY A 121 -13.74 -4.07 -8.01
N LEU A 122 -13.51 -5.17 -8.75
CA LEU A 122 -12.55 -6.21 -8.36
C LEU A 122 -11.12 -5.66 -8.33
N GLY A 123 -10.74 -4.85 -9.32
CA GLY A 123 -9.44 -4.19 -9.37
C GLY A 123 -9.24 -3.26 -8.17
N ILE A 124 -10.21 -2.40 -7.86
CA ILE A 124 -10.12 -1.50 -6.69
C ILE A 124 -10.03 -2.30 -5.39
N ALA A 125 -10.84 -3.35 -5.22
CA ALA A 125 -10.80 -4.18 -4.02
C ALA A 125 -9.43 -4.85 -3.84
N PHE A 126 -8.87 -5.39 -4.93
CA PHE A 126 -7.55 -5.99 -4.93
C PHE A 126 -6.45 -4.96 -4.62
N ASP A 127 -6.48 -3.80 -5.28
CA ASP A 127 -5.49 -2.74 -5.07
C ASP A 127 -5.52 -2.20 -3.62
N VAL A 128 -6.70 -2.10 -3.00
CA VAL A 128 -6.82 -1.70 -1.58
C VAL A 128 -6.19 -2.73 -0.65
N LEU A 129 -6.42 -4.03 -0.89
CA LEU A 129 -5.79 -5.10 -0.12
C LEU A 129 -4.27 -5.07 -0.25
N VAL A 130 -3.76 -4.84 -1.46
CA VAL A 130 -2.32 -4.67 -1.72
C VAL A 130 -1.77 -3.47 -0.97
N ALA A 131 -2.43 -2.31 -1.04
CA ALA A 131 -2.01 -1.09 -0.33
C ALA A 131 -1.94 -1.31 1.19
N CYS A 132 -2.96 -1.92 1.79
CA CYS A 132 -2.96 -2.27 3.21
C CYS A 132 -1.81 -3.21 3.58
N THR A 133 -1.53 -4.19 2.72
CA THR A 133 -0.44 -5.16 2.92
C THR A 133 0.92 -4.47 2.92
N ILE A 134 1.16 -3.58 1.95
CA ILE A 134 2.40 -2.82 1.85
C ILE A 134 2.63 -1.99 3.11
N VAL A 135 1.62 -1.23 3.54
CA VAL A 135 1.71 -0.37 4.74
C VAL A 135 2.05 -1.18 6.00
N MET A 136 1.42 -2.34 6.19
CA MET A 136 1.74 -3.20 7.34
C MET A 136 3.11 -3.84 7.22
N SER A 137 3.53 -4.22 6.01
CA SER A 137 4.81 -4.90 5.78
C SER A 137 6.02 -4.00 5.99
N ILE A 138 5.93 -2.70 5.67
CA ILE A 138 7.04 -1.75 5.83
C ILE A 138 7.53 -1.69 7.28
N LYS A 139 6.63 -1.80 8.27
CA LYS A 139 7.05 -1.79 9.69
C LYS A 139 7.87 -3.03 10.07
N VAL A 140 7.63 -4.16 9.40
CA VAL A 140 8.26 -5.46 9.68
C VAL A 140 9.55 -5.64 8.91
N VAL A 141 9.50 -5.40 7.60
CA VAL A 141 10.55 -5.73 6.64
C VAL A 141 11.46 -4.52 6.35
N GLY A 142 10.97 -3.31 6.59
CA GLY A 142 11.54 -2.12 5.97
C GLY A 142 11.04 -1.94 4.54
N ILE A 143 11.68 -1.04 3.80
CA ILE A 143 11.36 -0.71 2.40
C ILE A 143 12.28 -1.44 1.43
#